data_AF-A0A6H1ZGQ1-F1
#
_entry.id   AF-A0A6H1ZGQ1-F1
#
_cell.length_a   1.000
_cell.length_b   1.000
_cell.length_c   1.000
_cell.angle_alpha   90.00
_cell.angle_beta   90.00
_cell.angle_gamma   90.00
#
_symmetry.space_group_name_H-M   'P 1'
#
loop_
_entity.id
_entity.type
_entity.pdbx_description
1 polymer ?
#
loop_
_entity_poly.entity_id
_entity_poly.type
_entity_poly.pdbx_seq_one_letter_code
_entity_poly.pdbx_strand_id
1 'polypeptide(L)'
;MDVSVSLLEHSDKFLQVYKKGLEDGRKSLRRLQWEKAQGYEPELLRDDDGNFVTDVNGKPILSRPATLPDTTMLIWLGKQLLGQRDRQELSVDHQVTVKLDDQQMSQIRAERQAGMAELEAMSRRYLHPGQDVVDGELVE
;
A
#
# COMPACT_ATOMS: atom_id res chain seq x y z
N MET A 1 -26.66 -7.80 -38.04
CA MET A 1 -26.33 -9.07 -37.34
C MET A 1 -25.91 -8.68 -35.95
N ASP A 2 -26.69 -9.06 -34.95
CA ASP A 2 -26.39 -8.77 -33.55
C ASP A 2 -25.68 -9.98 -32.96
N VAL A 3 -24.45 -9.81 -32.47
CA VAL A 3 -23.64 -10.90 -31.93
C VAL A 3 -23.72 -10.81 -30.41
N SER A 4 -24.25 -11.84 -29.76
CA SER A 4 -24.37 -11.89 -28.30
C SER A 4 -22.99 -11.83 -27.63
N VAL A 5 -22.82 -10.87 -26.71
CA VAL A 5 -21.61 -10.72 -25.89
C VAL A 5 -21.28 -12.00 -25.13
N SER A 6 -22.31 -12.69 -24.61
CA SER A 6 -22.15 -13.96 -23.90
C SER A 6 -21.57 -15.06 -24.79
N LEU A 7 -21.85 -15.07 -26.09
CA LEU A 7 -21.27 -16.06 -27.02
C LEU A 7 -19.78 -15.78 -27.29
N LEU A 8 -19.38 -14.50 -27.30
CA LEU A 8 -17.99 -14.08 -27.49
C LEU A 8 -17.14 -14.40 -26.26
N GLU A 9 -17.70 -14.22 -25.06
CA GLU A 9 -17.01 -14.49 -23.79
C GLU A 9 -16.65 -15.96 -23.57
N HIS A 10 -17.40 -16.89 -24.17
CA HIS A 10 -17.17 -18.34 -24.03
C HIS A 10 -16.39 -18.96 -25.20
N SER A 11 -16.03 -18.17 -26.21
CA SER A 11 -15.25 -18.64 -27.36
C SER A 11 -13.76 -18.47 -27.11
N ASP A 12 -13.05 -19.57 -26.83
CA ASP A 12 -11.61 -19.56 -26.58
C ASP A 12 -10.81 -18.90 -27.72
N LYS A 13 -11.21 -19.15 -28.96
CA LYS A 13 -10.57 -18.56 -30.15
C LYS A 13 -10.74 -17.04 -30.18
N PHE A 14 -11.93 -16.54 -29.83
CA PHE A 14 -12.16 -15.10 -29.74
C PHE A 14 -11.35 -14.49 -28.60
N LEU A 15 -11.38 -15.07 -27.40
CA LEU A 15 -10.65 -14.58 -26.24
C LEU A 15 -9.14 -14.49 -26.50
N GLN A 16 -8.56 -15.49 -27.18
CA GLN A 16 -7.14 -15.47 -27.56
C GLN A 16 -6.81 -14.31 -28.50
N VAL A 17 -7.59 -14.14 -29.57
CA VAL A 17 -7.39 -13.04 -30.53
C VAL A 17 -7.60 -11.67 -29.85
N TYR A 18 -8.63 -11.57 -29.01
CA TYR A 18 -8.93 -10.36 -28.25
C TYR A 18 -7.80 -9.99 -27.29
N LYS A 19 -7.30 -10.93 -26.48
CA LYS A 19 -6.17 -10.71 -25.56
C LYS A 19 -4.92 -10.29 -26.32
N LYS A 20 -4.63 -10.93 -27.46
CA LYS A 20 -3.50 -10.55 -28.32
C LYS A 20 -3.64 -9.11 -28.82
N GLY A 21 -4.81 -8.75 -29.34
CA GLY A 21 -5.09 -7.38 -29.79
C GLY A 21 -4.99 -6.35 -28.67
N LEU A 22 -5.43 -6.71 -27.45
CA LEU A 22 -5.34 -5.86 -26.27
C LEU A 22 -3.89 -5.63 -25.84
N GLU A 23 -3.06 -6.67 -25.86
CA GLU A 23 -1.61 -6.54 -25.59
C GLU A 23 -0.90 -5.68 -26.63
N ASP A 24 -1.25 -5.85 -27.91
CA ASP A 24 -0.69 -5.04 -28.99
C ASP A 24 -1.14 -3.57 -28.89
N GLY A 25 -2.41 -3.32 -28.54
CA GLY A 25 -2.91 -1.98 -28.22
C GLY A 25 -2.17 -1.34 -27.02
N ARG A 26 -1.93 -2.11 -25.95
CA ARG A 26 -1.18 -1.64 -24.78
C ARG A 26 0.28 -1.32 -25.10
N LYS A 27 0.91 -2.07 -26.03
CA LYS A 27 2.26 -1.73 -26.54
C LYS A 27 2.24 -0.40 -27.30
N SER A 28 1.27 -0.21 -28.20
CA SER A 28 1.13 1.05 -28.95
C SER A 28 0.89 2.24 -28.02
N LEU A 29 0.03 2.09 -27.01
CA LEU A 29 -0.22 3.14 -26.02
C LEU A 29 1.04 3.48 -25.22
N ARG A 30 1.82 2.48 -24.79
CA ARG A 30 3.09 2.71 -24.07
C ARG A 30 4.10 3.50 -24.90
N ARG A 31 4.15 3.28 -26.22
CA ARG A 31 5.01 4.06 -27.13
C ARG A 31 4.57 5.52 -27.21
N LEU A 32 3.27 5.78 -27.35
CA LEU A 32 2.73 7.14 -27.35
C LEU A 32 2.95 7.84 -26.01
N GLN A 33 2.77 7.11 -24.90
CA GLN A 33 3.04 7.63 -23.56
C GLN A 33 4.53 7.96 -23.38
N TRP A 34 5.42 7.12 -23.90
CA TRP A 34 6.86 7.35 -23.88
C TRP A 34 7.27 8.58 -24.69
N GLU A 35 6.76 8.71 -25.92
CA GLU A 35 6.99 9.87 -26.77
C GLU A 35 6.56 11.16 -26.08
N LYS A 36 5.34 11.17 -25.52
CA LYS A 36 4.83 12.33 -24.78
C LYS A 36 5.65 12.64 -23.51
N ALA A 37 6.13 11.61 -22.83
CA ALA A 37 6.91 11.78 -21.59
C ALA A 37 8.33 12.30 -21.82
N GLN A 38 8.89 12.19 -23.02
CA GLN A 38 10.21 12.75 -23.34
C GLN A 38 10.23 14.28 -23.41
N GLY A 39 9.07 14.93 -23.55
CA GLY A 39 9.01 16.37 -23.77
C GLY A 39 9.39 16.75 -25.21
N TYR A 40 9.42 18.06 -25.48
CA TYR A 40 9.70 18.60 -26.81
C TYR A 40 10.56 19.86 -26.68
N GLU A 41 11.50 20.01 -27.61
CA GLU A 41 12.26 21.23 -27.83
C GLU A 41 11.33 22.37 -28.30
N PRO A 42 11.65 23.63 -28.00
CA PRO A 42 10.87 24.75 -28.50
C PRO A 42 11.09 24.93 -30.01
N GLU A 43 10.00 25.09 -30.75
CA GLU A 43 10.07 25.38 -32.18
C GLU A 43 9.86 26.87 -32.41
N LEU A 44 10.79 27.51 -33.12
CA LEU A 44 10.70 28.93 -33.47
C LEU A 44 9.73 29.13 -34.62
N LEU A 45 8.91 30.18 -34.53
CA LEU A 45 8.02 30.59 -35.59
C LEU A 45 8.84 31.15 -36.76
N ARG A 46 8.57 30.62 -37.94
CA ARG A 46 9.14 31.08 -39.21
C ARG A 46 8.03 31.64 -40.08
N ASP A 47 8.37 32.68 -40.82
CA ASP A 47 7.52 33.25 -41.87
C ASP A 47 7.59 32.38 -43.13
N ASP A 48 6.75 32.66 -44.13
CA ASP A 48 6.68 31.94 -45.40
C ASP A 48 8.02 31.99 -46.17
N ASP A 49 8.82 33.03 -45.94
CA ASP A 49 10.17 33.20 -46.49
C ASP A 49 11.27 32.47 -45.68
N GLY A 50 10.90 31.76 -44.60
CA GLY A 50 11.82 30.98 -43.75
C GLY A 50 12.58 31.77 -42.69
N ASN A 51 12.35 33.09 -42.60
CA ASN A 51 12.94 33.98 -41.59
C ASN A 51 12.26 33.83 -40.22
N PHE A 52 12.99 34.07 -39.13
CA PHE A 52 12.42 34.02 -37.78
C PHE A 52 11.50 35.21 -37.53
N VAL A 53 10.27 34.92 -37.10
CA VAL A 53 9.35 35.96 -36.67
C VAL A 53 9.78 36.42 -35.28
N THR A 54 10.08 37.71 -35.14
CA THR A 54 10.50 38.31 -33.86
C THR A 54 9.42 39.18 -33.25
N ASP A 55 9.38 39.21 -31.92
CA ASP A 55 8.57 40.13 -31.12
C ASP A 55 9.11 41.58 -31.23
N VAL A 56 8.38 42.56 -30.69
CA VAL A 56 8.72 43.99 -30.67
C VAL A 56 10.09 44.31 -30.06
N ASN A 57 10.63 43.37 -29.27
CA ASN A 57 11.94 43.45 -28.63
C ASN A 57 13.05 42.73 -29.41
N GLY A 58 12.77 42.25 -30.64
CA GLY A 58 13.71 41.51 -31.47
C GLY A 58 13.98 40.07 -31.04
N LYS A 59 13.19 39.51 -30.11
CA LYS A 59 13.31 38.10 -29.68
C LYS A 59 12.47 37.20 -30.60
N PRO A 60 12.99 36.05 -31.06
CA PRO A 60 12.22 35.14 -31.90
C PRO A 60 11.03 34.55 -31.12
N ILE A 61 9.87 34.53 -31.77
CA ILE A 61 8.62 34.01 -31.21
C ILE A 61 8.63 32.48 -31.32
N LEU A 62 8.10 31.81 -30.30
CA LEU A 62 7.93 30.35 -30.31
C LEU A 62 6.62 30.00 -31.02
N SER A 63 6.68 29.11 -32.01
CA SER A 63 5.49 28.45 -32.57
C SER A 63 4.93 27.43 -31.57
N ARG A 64 5.82 26.68 -30.92
CA ARG A 64 5.48 25.71 -29.88
C ARG A 64 6.39 25.89 -28.66
N PRO A 65 5.82 26.02 -27.44
CA PRO A 65 6.63 26.10 -26.23
C PRO A 65 7.29 24.76 -25.92
N ALA A 66 8.52 24.82 -25.39
CA ALA A 66 9.21 23.64 -24.90
C ALA A 66 8.40 22.96 -23.78
N THR A 67 8.40 21.64 -23.74
CA THR A 67 7.84 20.87 -22.63
C THR A 67 8.95 20.02 -22.02
N LEU A 68 9.10 20.10 -20.70
CA LEU A 68 10.07 19.29 -19.98
C LEU A 68 9.64 17.81 -19.97
N PRO A 69 10.59 16.86 -19.91
CA PRO A 69 10.25 15.45 -19.76
C PRO A 69 9.46 15.17 -18.47
N ASP A 70 8.41 14.36 -18.56
CA ASP A 70 7.67 13.87 -17.39
C ASP A 70 8.45 12.74 -16.73
N THR A 71 9.26 13.12 -15.74
CA THR A 71 10.14 12.19 -15.01
C THR A 71 9.36 11.07 -14.34
N THR A 72 8.18 11.36 -13.78
CA THR A 72 7.35 10.36 -13.10
C THR A 72 6.87 9.30 -14.09
N MET A 73 6.40 9.76 -15.25
CA MET A 73 5.94 8.86 -16.31
C MET A 73 7.08 8.03 -16.90
N LEU A 74 8.27 8.61 -17.10
CA LEU A 74 9.45 7.87 -17.56
C LEU A 74 9.88 6.80 -16.56
N ILE A 75 9.90 7.11 -15.25
CA ILE A 75 10.21 6.13 -14.20
C ILE A 75 9.17 5.00 -14.19
N TRP A 76 7.88 5.35 -14.28
CA TRP A 76 6.80 4.37 -14.28
C TRP A 76 6.87 3.44 -15.51
N LEU A 77 7.05 4.00 -16.70
CA LEU A 77 7.22 3.23 -17.94
C LEU A 77 8.47 2.35 -17.91
N GLY A 78 9.58 2.86 -17.37
CA GLY A 78 10.83 2.12 -17.18
C GLY A 78 10.66 0.91 -16.24
N LYS A 79 10.02 1.11 -15.09
CA LYS A 79 9.68 0.01 -14.15
C LYS A 79 8.83 -1.06 -14.81
N GLN A 80 7.81 -0.65 -15.59
CA GLN A 80 6.95 -1.58 -16.33
C GLN A 80 7.74 -2.40 -17.37
N LEU A 81 8.69 -1.77 -18.08
CA LEU A 81 9.53 -2.46 -19.07
C LEU A 81 10.47 -3.48 -18.43
N LEU A 82 11.01 -3.17 -17.24
CA LEU A 82 11.90 -4.03 -16.47
C LEU A 82 11.16 -5.10 -15.65
N GLY A 83 9.82 -5.14 -15.71
CA GLY A 83 9.00 -6.08 -14.94
C GLY A 83 9.03 -5.83 -13.42
N GLN A 84 9.46 -4.65 -12.98
CA GLN A 84 9.58 -4.29 -11.58
C GLN A 84 8.22 -3.86 -11.02
N ARG A 85 7.94 -4.22 -9.77
CA ARG A 85 6.77 -3.76 -9.00
C ARG A 85 7.25 -3.19 -7.68
N ASP A 86 6.52 -2.21 -7.16
CA ASP A 86 6.82 -1.67 -5.84
C ASP A 86 6.45 -2.69 -4.77
N ARG A 87 7.33 -2.83 -3.76
CA ARG A 87 7.08 -3.69 -2.60
C ARG A 87 6.21 -2.92 -1.62
N GLN A 88 5.01 -3.44 -1.35
CA GLN A 88 4.15 -2.93 -0.29
C GLN A 88 4.38 -3.77 0.97
N GLU A 89 4.97 -3.18 2.01
CA GLU A 89 5.05 -3.80 3.33
C GLU A 89 3.79 -3.39 4.10
N LEU A 90 2.87 -4.33 4.28
CA LEU A 90 1.68 -4.15 5.11
C LEU A 90 1.99 -4.69 6.50
N SER A 91 2.28 -3.80 7.45
CA SER A 91 2.29 -4.16 8.86
C SER A 91 0.83 -4.29 9.32
N VAL A 92 0.37 -5.53 9.49
CA VAL A 92 -0.95 -5.79 10.10
C VAL A 92 -0.74 -5.91 11.61
N ASP A 93 -1.03 -4.85 12.36
CA ASP A 93 -1.15 -4.92 13.82
C ASP A 93 -2.42 -5.71 14.18
N HIS A 94 -2.28 -7.03 14.36
CA HIS A 94 -3.37 -7.85 14.88
C HIS A 94 -3.54 -7.57 16.38
N GLN A 95 -4.49 -6.71 16.73
CA GLN A 95 -5.03 -6.71 18.10
C GLN A 95 -5.94 -7.94 18.27
N VAL A 96 -5.42 -8.95 18.96
CA VAL A 96 -6.22 -10.11 19.38
C VAL A 96 -7.05 -9.71 20.59
N THR A 97 -8.30 -9.32 20.37
CA THR A 97 -9.27 -9.09 21.44
C THR A 97 -9.84 -10.45 21.89
N VAL A 98 -9.25 -11.04 22.92
CA VAL A 98 -9.81 -12.24 23.56
C VAL A 98 -11.04 -11.84 24.35
N LYS A 99 -12.23 -12.24 23.89
CA LYS A 99 -13.46 -12.16 24.68
C LYS A 99 -13.44 -13.34 25.66
N LEU A 100 -13.06 -13.09 26.90
CA LEU A 100 -13.14 -14.07 27.98
C LEU A 100 -14.56 -14.04 28.54
N ASP A 101 -15.18 -15.22 28.69
CA ASP A 101 -16.49 -15.34 29.32
C ASP A 101 -16.40 -15.00 30.82
N ASP A 102 -17.48 -14.47 31.40
CA ASP A 102 -17.52 -14.05 32.81
C ASP A 102 -17.11 -15.17 33.78
N GLN A 103 -17.38 -16.43 33.43
CA GLN A 103 -16.97 -17.61 34.20
C GLN A 103 -15.44 -17.85 34.16
N GLN A 104 -14.79 -17.58 33.03
CA GLN A 104 -13.34 -17.72 32.91
C GLN A 104 -12.63 -16.58 33.65
N MET A 105 -13.21 -15.37 33.60
CA MET A 105 -12.71 -14.22 34.35
C MET A 105 -12.85 -14.39 35.86
N SER A 106 -13.93 -15.01 36.34
CA SER A 106 -14.10 -15.29 37.78
C SER A 106 -13.12 -16.35 38.27
N GLN A 107 -12.87 -17.41 37.49
CA GLN A 107 -11.85 -18.43 37.80
C GLN A 107 -10.45 -17.81 37.88
N ILE A 108 -10.05 -16.99 36.90
CA ILE A 108 -8.74 -16.32 36.90
C ILE A 108 -8.60 -15.38 38.12
N ARG A 109 -9.66 -14.66 38.50
CA ARG A 109 -9.65 -13.79 39.69
C ARG A 109 -9.51 -14.59 40.98
N ALA A 110 -10.22 -15.72 41.10
CA ALA A 110 -10.16 -16.59 42.26
C ALA A 110 -8.78 -17.22 42.44
N GLU A 111 -8.18 -17.74 41.35
CA GLU A 111 -6.82 -18.31 41.37
C GLU A 111 -5.77 -17.26 41.74
N ARG A 112 -5.89 -16.04 41.20
CA ARG A 112 -5.00 -14.91 41.54
C ARG A 112 -5.12 -14.52 43.01
N GLN A 113 -6.33 -14.48 43.58
CA GLN A 113 -6.52 -14.17 44.99
C GLN A 113 -6.01 -15.28 45.91
N ALA A 114 -6.24 -16.54 45.56
CA ALA A 114 -5.73 -17.69 46.32
C ALA A 114 -4.20 -17.70 46.34
N GLY A 115 -3.56 -17.49 45.19
CA GLY A 115 -2.10 -17.41 45.10
C GLY A 115 -1.52 -16.21 45.86
N MET A 116 -2.21 -15.06 45.85
CA MET A 116 -1.80 -13.89 46.64
C MET A 116 -1.96 -14.12 48.15
N ALA A 117 -3.03 -14.78 48.57
CA ALA A 117 -3.26 -15.13 49.97
C ALA A 117 -2.22 -16.15 50.48
N GLU A 118 -1.85 -17.14 49.66
CA GLU A 118 -0.75 -18.06 49.98
C GLU A 118 0.59 -17.33 50.11
N LEU A 119 0.89 -16.39 49.20
CA LEU A 119 2.09 -15.57 49.26
C LEU A 119 2.11 -14.68 50.52
N GLU A 120 0.96 -14.12 50.90
CA GLU A 120 0.82 -13.33 52.12
C GLU A 120 0.97 -14.20 53.38
N ALA A 121 0.36 -15.39 53.41
CA ALA A 121 0.49 -16.34 54.52
C ALA A 121 1.90 -16.92 54.63
N MET A 122 2.59 -17.10 53.51
CA MET A 122 3.99 -17.49 53.45
C MET A 122 4.87 -16.33 53.95
N SER A 123 4.64 -15.10 53.49
CA SER A 123 5.35 -13.90 53.95
C SER A 123 5.16 -13.65 55.44
N ARG A 124 3.95 -13.82 55.99
CA ARG A 124 3.69 -13.71 57.43
C ARG A 124 4.45 -14.76 58.24
N ARG A 125 4.49 -16.01 57.76
CA ARG A 125 5.30 -17.08 58.38
C ARG A 125 6.80 -16.80 58.36
N TYR A 126 7.31 -16.15 57.30
CA TYR A 126 8.71 -15.76 57.23
C TYR A 126 9.07 -14.56 58.11
N LEU A 127 8.16 -13.58 58.29
CA LEU A 127 8.41 -12.41 59.15
C LEU A 127 8.28 -12.72 60.65
N HIS A 128 7.50 -13.73 61.05
CA HIS A 128 7.31 -14.11 62.44
C HIS A 128 7.52 -15.63 62.64
N PRO A 129 8.76 -16.11 62.67
CA PRO A 129 9.05 -17.53 62.88
C PRO A 129 8.78 -17.88 64.36
N GLY A 130 7.61 -18.44 64.65
CA GLY A 130 7.29 -18.99 65.97
C GLY A 130 5.90 -18.71 66.54
N GLN A 131 5.02 -17.99 65.82
CA GLN A 131 3.60 -17.90 66.22
C GLN A 131 2.77 -18.88 65.38
N ASP A 132 2.52 -20.07 65.93
CA ASP A 132 1.51 -20.98 65.39
C ASP A 132 0.12 -20.41 65.69
N VAL A 133 -0.62 -20.07 64.63
CA VAL A 133 -2.03 -19.72 64.74
C VAL A 133 -2.81 -21.02 64.85
N VAL A 134 -3.22 -21.38 66.05
CA VAL A 134 -4.29 -22.36 66.26
C VAL A 134 -5.55 -21.59 66.59
N ASP A 135 -6.54 -21.71 65.70
CA ASP A 135 -7.92 -21.23 65.88
C ASP A 135 -8.10 -19.73 66.19
N GLY A 136 -7.34 -18.87 65.50
CA GLY A 136 -7.77 -17.49 65.25
C GLY A 136 -7.73 -16.49 66.41
N GLU A 137 -7.11 -16.82 67.54
CA GLU A 137 -6.82 -15.84 68.60
C GLU A 137 -5.31 -15.72 68.85
N LEU A 138 -4.86 -14.46 68.98
CA LEU A 138 -3.49 -14.11 69.35
C LEU A 138 -3.29 -14.41 70.83
N VAL A 139 -2.39 -15.32 71.16
CA VAL A 139 -1.88 -15.46 72.53
C VAL A 139 -0.60 -14.62 72.63
N GLU A 140 -0.58 -13.69 73.61
CA GLU A 140 0.52 -12.75 73.90
C GLU A 140 1.89 -13.43 74.13
#